data_AF-A0A813LCC9-F1
#
_entry.id   AF-A0A813LCC9-F1
#
_cell.length_a   1.000
_cell.length_b   1.000
_cell.length_c   1.000
_cell.angle_alpha   90.00
_cell.angle_beta   90.00
_cell.angle_gamma   90.00
#
_symmetry.space_group_name_H-M   'P 1'
#
loop_
_entity.id
_entity.type
_entity.pdbx_description
1 polymer ?
#
loop_
_entity_poly.entity_id
_entity_poly.type
_entity_poly.pdbx_seq_one_letter_code
_entity_poly.pdbx_strand_id
1 'polypeptide(L)'
;MDGALTRPSRMVTHNWGNLFRNLFAAVVADALGESSYESLGCLIDQDLDQVELWLCRANALSTAYWICAFCVNQHAGICSHLGSHERDSVTQQSFLACSCIAPKFLNDAECEMNKFDSMMHWLAATDSSFYQVVAVDVGFELFGRAWCVAELAEAHSIGMCQQLKVVSAAALAENAHKLRDLKVQEMKASRQEDVDEILAKIPDHEAFNQQLHNLIFYSLISGWGDLDEQQQLDKAAQIARWQVVPTHSPLKPASENNVI
;
A
#
# COMPACT_ATOMS: atom_id res chain seq x y z
N MET A 1 -2.54 -16.71 9.97
CA MET A 1 -2.95 -17.33 11.23
C MET A 1 -2.68 -18.83 11.13
N ASP A 2 -1.53 -19.30 11.60
CA ASP A 2 -1.16 -20.72 11.69
C ASP A 2 -1.33 -21.56 10.40
N GLY A 3 -1.04 -20.98 9.24
CA GLY A 3 -1.16 -21.66 7.93
C GLY A 3 -2.59 -21.80 7.39
N ALA A 4 -3.61 -21.27 8.08
CA ALA A 4 -4.98 -21.26 7.59
C ALA A 4 -5.15 -20.29 6.41
N LEU A 5 -5.95 -20.72 5.42
CA LEU A 5 -6.38 -19.85 4.32
C LEU A 5 -7.11 -18.63 4.91
N THR A 6 -6.52 -17.46 4.72
CA THR A 6 -7.02 -16.19 5.26
C THR A 6 -7.43 -15.31 4.09
N ARG A 7 -8.67 -14.82 4.10
CA ARG A 7 -9.13 -13.88 3.08
C ARG A 7 -8.74 -12.46 3.46
N PRO A 8 -8.19 -11.67 2.52
CA PRO A 8 -7.90 -10.27 2.78
C PRO A 8 -9.20 -9.48 2.91
N SER A 9 -9.22 -8.53 3.84
CA SER A 9 -10.32 -7.57 4.00
C SER A 9 -10.13 -6.31 3.14
N ARG A 10 -8.94 -6.17 2.56
CA ARG A 10 -8.55 -5.01 1.76
C ARG A 10 -7.37 -5.33 0.86
N MET A 11 -7.26 -4.64 -0.27
CA MET A 11 -6.07 -4.67 -1.13
C MET A 11 -5.25 -3.40 -0.97
N VAL A 12 -3.95 -3.49 -1.22
CA VAL A 12 -3.05 -2.33 -1.19
C VAL A 12 -2.48 -2.10 -2.59
N THR A 13 -2.83 -0.96 -3.16
CA THR A 13 -2.19 -0.42 -4.36
C THR A 13 -0.97 0.38 -3.94
N HIS A 14 0.20 0.00 -4.46
CA HIS A 14 1.48 0.65 -4.14
C HIS A 14 2.42 0.68 -5.34
N ASN A 15 3.30 1.70 -5.37
CA ASN A 15 4.43 1.72 -6.28
C ASN A 15 5.51 0.75 -5.79
N TRP A 16 6.06 -0.07 -6.69
CA TRP A 16 7.18 -0.97 -6.39
C TRP A 16 8.49 -0.24 -6.08
N GLY A 17 8.64 0.99 -6.58
CA GLY A 17 9.76 1.87 -6.22
C GLY A 17 9.64 2.49 -4.82
N ASN A 18 8.52 2.27 -4.11
CA ASN A 18 8.35 2.81 -2.76
C ASN A 18 9.27 2.07 -1.77
N LEU A 19 9.76 2.79 -0.76
CA LEU A 19 10.48 2.16 0.34
C LEU A 19 9.55 1.19 1.08
N PHE A 20 10.04 -0.01 1.39
CA PHE A 20 9.26 -1.00 2.14
C PHE A 20 8.76 -0.44 3.47
N ARG A 21 9.59 0.35 4.18
CA ARG A 21 9.19 1.07 5.40
C ARG A 21 7.94 1.93 5.18
N ASN A 22 7.84 2.66 4.08
CA ASN A 22 6.68 3.51 3.79
C ASN A 22 5.44 2.71 3.46
N LEU A 23 5.57 1.63 2.67
CA LEU A 23 4.47 0.72 2.41
C LEU A 23 3.92 0.14 3.72
N PHE A 24 4.83 -0.34 4.58
CA PHE A 24 4.44 -0.87 5.88
C PHE A 24 3.80 0.19 6.78
N ALA A 25 4.36 1.40 6.84
CA ALA A 25 3.77 2.51 7.58
C ALA A 25 2.37 2.90 7.06
N ALA A 26 2.14 2.87 5.75
CA ALA A 26 0.83 3.12 5.16
C ALA A 26 -0.20 2.04 5.53
N VAL A 27 0.21 0.76 5.58
CA VAL A 27 -0.62 -0.36 6.04
C VAL A 27 -0.95 -0.22 7.54
N VAL A 28 0.03 0.15 8.36
CA VAL A 28 -0.19 0.41 9.79
C VAL A 28 -1.11 1.62 9.99
N ALA A 29 -0.94 2.68 9.20
CA ALA A 29 -1.82 3.85 9.22
C ALA A 29 -3.26 3.44 8.90
N ASP A 30 -3.48 2.64 7.86
CA ASP A 30 -4.79 2.08 7.55
C ASP A 30 -5.37 1.26 8.71
N ALA A 31 -4.58 0.35 9.28
CA ALA A 31 -4.99 -0.49 10.41
C ALA A 31 -5.41 0.32 11.64
N LEU A 32 -4.78 1.48 11.87
CA LEU A 32 -5.05 2.37 12.99
C LEU A 32 -6.08 3.47 12.66
N GLY A 33 -6.61 3.52 11.43
CA GLY A 33 -7.55 4.55 10.99
C GLY A 33 -6.93 5.91 10.72
N GLU A 34 -5.61 5.98 10.57
CA GLU A 34 -4.85 7.19 10.29
C GLU A 34 -4.86 7.48 8.78
N SER A 35 -4.89 8.76 8.42
CA SER A 35 -4.82 9.22 7.03
C SER A 35 -3.37 9.36 6.55
N SER A 36 -2.45 9.71 7.47
CA SER A 36 -1.03 9.96 7.18
C SER A 36 -0.12 8.95 7.89
N TYR A 37 1.06 8.70 7.32
CA TYR A 37 1.98 7.68 7.85
C TYR A 37 3.38 8.16 8.23
N GLU A 38 3.71 9.46 8.11
CA GLU A 38 5.04 10.00 8.44
C GLU A 38 5.50 9.65 9.86
N SER A 39 4.69 9.96 10.87
CA SER A 39 5.04 9.68 12.28
C SER A 39 5.12 8.19 12.58
N LEU A 40 4.28 7.37 11.94
CA LEU A 40 4.34 5.91 12.05
C LEU A 40 5.61 5.36 11.42
N GLY A 41 6.05 5.93 10.29
CA GLY A 41 7.34 5.59 9.68
C GLY A 41 8.51 5.84 10.64
N CYS A 42 8.53 6.99 11.31
CA CYS A 42 9.54 7.28 12.34
C CYS A 42 9.46 6.33 13.53
N LEU A 43 8.25 5.98 13.97
CA LEU A 43 8.05 5.07 15.10
C LEU A 43 8.49 3.64 14.76
N ILE A 44 8.19 3.15 13.56
CA ILE A 44 8.64 1.84 13.07
C ILE A 44 10.18 1.73 13.13
N ASP A 45 10.90 2.80 12.80
CA ASP A 45 12.36 2.84 12.83
C ASP A 45 12.94 2.87 14.26
N GLN A 46 12.15 3.29 15.27
CA GLN A 46 12.62 3.55 16.64
C GLN A 46 12.11 2.54 17.67
N ASP A 47 10.83 2.15 17.60
CA ASP A 47 10.13 1.36 18.60
C ASP A 47 8.98 0.56 17.96
N LEU A 48 9.34 -0.57 17.34
CA LEU A 48 8.38 -1.47 16.70
C LEU A 48 7.43 -2.14 17.72
N ASP A 49 7.91 -2.38 18.95
CA ASP A 49 7.09 -2.96 20.04
C ASP A 49 5.92 -2.04 20.38
N GLN A 50 6.15 -0.72 20.34
CA GLN A 50 5.09 0.26 20.55
C GLN A 50 4.03 0.22 19.44
N VAL A 51 4.43 0.00 18.18
CA VAL A 51 3.52 -0.18 17.04
C VAL A 51 2.68 -1.45 17.21
N GLU A 52 3.31 -2.57 17.58
CA GLU A 52 2.60 -3.82 17.84
C GLU A 52 1.58 -3.67 18.98
N LEU A 53 1.95 -2.98 20.06
CA LEU A 53 1.05 -2.68 21.17
C LEU A 53 -0.15 -1.84 20.71
N TRP A 54 0.05 -0.88 19.81
CA TRP A 54 -1.04 -0.06 19.25
C TRP A 54 -1.98 -0.88 18.36
N LEU A 55 -1.43 -1.71 17.48
CA LEU A 55 -2.22 -2.62 16.65
C LEU A 55 -3.02 -3.62 17.50
N CYS A 56 -2.44 -4.11 18.60
CA CYS A 56 -3.12 -4.99 19.55
C CYS A 56 -4.32 -4.28 20.19
N ARG A 57 -4.15 -3.05 20.67
CA ARG A 57 -5.22 -2.24 21.26
C ARG A 57 -6.32 -1.87 20.28
N ALA A 58 -5.96 -1.63 19.02
CA ALA A 58 -6.90 -1.40 17.94
C ALA A 58 -7.59 -2.69 17.45
N ASN A 59 -7.24 -3.85 18.01
CA ASN A 59 -7.69 -5.17 17.55
C ASN A 59 -7.42 -5.39 16.04
N ALA A 60 -6.28 -4.88 15.56
CA ALA A 60 -5.95 -4.83 14.14
C ALA A 60 -4.87 -5.83 13.72
N LEU A 61 -4.22 -6.53 14.66
CA LEU A 61 -3.14 -7.51 14.38
C LEU A 61 -3.56 -8.68 13.48
N SER A 62 -4.84 -9.06 13.52
CA SER A 62 -5.39 -10.14 12.70
C SER A 62 -5.90 -9.67 11.33
N THR A 63 -5.74 -8.39 11.02
CA THR A 63 -6.16 -7.84 9.74
C THR A 63 -5.34 -8.43 8.60
N ALA A 64 -6.03 -9.02 7.62
CA ALA A 64 -5.41 -9.49 6.40
C ALA A 64 -5.50 -8.46 5.27
N TYR A 65 -4.35 -8.20 4.64
CA TYR A 65 -4.18 -7.33 3.48
C TYR A 65 -3.73 -8.17 2.29
N TRP A 66 -4.27 -7.86 1.11
CA TRP A 66 -3.72 -8.33 -0.16
C TRP A 66 -2.70 -7.30 -0.65
N ILE A 67 -1.44 -7.72 -0.79
CA ILE A 67 -0.35 -6.87 -1.28
C ILE A 67 0.36 -7.66 -2.37
N CYS A 68 0.44 -7.12 -3.58
CA CYS A 68 0.95 -7.87 -4.74
C CYS A 68 2.37 -8.42 -4.54
N ALA A 69 3.22 -7.72 -3.78
CA ALA A 69 4.56 -8.18 -3.42
C ALA A 69 4.58 -9.49 -2.62
N PHE A 70 3.50 -9.82 -1.90
CA PHE A 70 3.39 -11.02 -1.06
C PHE A 70 2.40 -12.06 -1.59
N CYS A 71 1.35 -11.60 -2.27
CA CYS A 71 0.23 -12.45 -2.68
C CYS A 71 0.38 -13.04 -4.08
N VAL A 72 1.39 -12.61 -4.84
CA VAL A 72 1.69 -13.10 -6.19
C VAL A 72 2.98 -13.90 -6.17
N ASN A 73 3.01 -15.00 -6.91
CA ASN A 73 4.22 -15.79 -7.12
C ASN A 73 5.20 -15.08 -8.06
N GLN A 74 5.99 -14.16 -7.49
CA GLN A 74 7.01 -13.40 -8.22
C GLN A 74 8.08 -14.32 -8.84
N HIS A 75 8.28 -15.53 -8.31
CA HIS A 75 9.19 -16.52 -8.88
C HIS A 75 8.70 -17.09 -10.21
N ALA A 76 7.39 -17.18 -10.42
CA ALA A 76 6.80 -17.61 -11.70
C ALA A 76 6.76 -16.49 -12.75
N GLY A 77 7.05 -15.24 -12.38
CA GLY A 77 7.05 -14.09 -13.30
C GLY A 77 8.43 -13.48 -13.50
N ILE A 78 8.96 -12.84 -12.45
CA ILE A 78 10.01 -11.81 -12.59
C ILE A 78 11.27 -12.06 -11.75
N CYS A 79 11.48 -13.23 -11.15
CA CYS A 79 12.63 -13.44 -10.25
C CYS A 79 14.03 -13.30 -10.89
N SER A 80 14.13 -13.37 -12.22
CA SER A 80 15.39 -13.12 -12.94
C SER A 80 15.61 -11.62 -13.25
N HIS A 81 14.62 -10.76 -13.01
CA HIS A 81 14.72 -9.31 -13.17
C HIS A 81 15.13 -8.65 -11.86
N LEU A 82 16.24 -7.90 -11.88
CA LEU A 82 16.75 -7.17 -10.72
C LEU A 82 16.14 -5.76 -10.56
N GLY A 83 15.25 -5.35 -11.46
CA GLY A 83 14.69 -3.99 -11.47
C GLY A 83 15.76 -2.91 -11.69
N SER A 84 15.45 -1.67 -11.30
CA SER A 84 16.34 -0.50 -11.43
C SER A 84 17.33 -0.32 -10.27
N HIS A 85 17.21 -1.12 -9.22
CA HIS A 85 18.08 -1.04 -8.05
C HIS A 85 19.08 -2.20 -8.10
N GLU A 86 20.33 -1.88 -8.38
CA GLU A 86 21.39 -2.90 -8.49
C GLU A 86 21.84 -3.45 -7.14
N ARG A 87 21.48 -2.78 -6.03
CA ARG A 87 22.00 -3.05 -4.68
C ARG A 87 20.92 -3.09 -3.62
N ASP A 88 21.09 -4.02 -2.70
CA ASP A 88 20.31 -4.13 -1.47
C ASP A 88 20.52 -2.90 -0.59
N SER A 89 19.41 -2.26 -0.21
CA SER A 89 19.45 -1.00 0.54
C SER A 89 20.08 -1.09 1.94
N VAL A 90 20.15 -2.30 2.52
CA VAL A 90 20.68 -2.54 3.88
C VAL A 90 22.15 -2.95 3.82
N THR A 91 22.46 -3.95 3.01
CA THR A 91 23.80 -4.56 2.90
C THR A 91 24.69 -3.88 1.86
N GLN A 92 24.10 -3.05 0.98
CA GLN A 92 24.76 -2.42 -0.17
C GLN A 92 25.35 -3.42 -1.18
N GLN A 93 25.06 -4.71 -1.01
CA GLN A 93 25.51 -5.77 -1.91
C GLN A 93 24.67 -5.79 -3.17
N SER A 94 25.27 -6.18 -4.28
CA SER A 94 24.51 -6.34 -5.52
C SER A 94 23.52 -7.49 -5.38
N PHE A 95 22.29 -7.28 -5.83
CA PHE A 95 21.31 -8.35 -5.86
C PHE A 95 21.77 -9.44 -6.85
N LEU A 96 21.65 -10.69 -6.44
CA LEU A 96 21.89 -11.82 -7.33
C LEU A 96 20.59 -12.14 -8.07
N ALA A 97 20.62 -12.03 -9.40
CA ALA A 97 19.49 -12.47 -10.22
C ALA A 97 19.24 -13.96 -9.99
N CYS A 98 17.98 -14.36 -9.90
CA CYS A 98 17.65 -15.77 -9.78
C CYS A 98 18.07 -16.51 -11.06
N SER A 99 18.86 -17.57 -10.90
CA SER A 99 19.37 -18.40 -12.00
C SER A 99 18.50 -19.62 -12.33
N CYS A 100 17.27 -19.66 -11.82
CA CYS A 100 16.37 -20.78 -12.07
C CYS A 100 15.98 -20.90 -13.56
N ILE A 101 15.73 -22.12 -14.01
CA ILE A 101 15.22 -22.41 -15.37
C ILE A 101 13.70 -22.58 -15.41
N ALA A 102 13.00 -22.27 -14.31
CA ALA A 102 11.56 -22.40 -14.24
C ALA A 102 10.89 -21.44 -15.25
N PRO A 103 9.86 -21.90 -16.00
CA PRO A 103 9.12 -21.07 -16.94
C PRO A 103 8.64 -19.76 -16.30
N LYS A 104 8.64 -18.68 -17.10
CA LYS A 104 8.18 -17.36 -16.69
C LYS A 104 6.91 -17.00 -17.44
N PHE A 105 5.85 -16.68 -16.71
CA PHE A 105 4.55 -16.32 -17.24
C PHE A 105 4.33 -14.83 -17.02
N LEU A 106 4.43 -14.06 -18.09
CA LEU A 106 4.37 -12.60 -18.01
C LEU A 106 3.00 -12.07 -18.38
N ASN A 107 2.32 -12.68 -19.37
CA ASN A 107 0.98 -12.30 -19.81
C ASN A 107 0.09 -13.53 -20.16
N ASP A 108 0.56 -14.75 -19.88
CA ASP A 108 -0.14 -15.99 -20.20
C ASP A 108 -1.31 -16.29 -19.25
N ALA A 109 -2.07 -17.36 -19.54
CA ALA A 109 -3.18 -17.79 -18.69
C ALA A 109 -2.74 -18.16 -17.26
N GLU A 110 -1.50 -18.59 -17.10
CA GLU A 110 -0.85 -18.94 -15.83
C GLU A 110 -0.29 -17.72 -15.10
N CYS A 111 -0.16 -16.56 -15.77
CA CYS A 111 0.31 -15.35 -15.12
C CYS A 111 -0.66 -14.93 -14.02
N GLU A 112 -0.16 -14.59 -12.84
CA GLU A 112 -0.97 -14.07 -11.74
C GLU A 112 -1.09 -12.53 -11.80
N MET A 113 -0.13 -11.86 -12.44
CA MET A 113 -0.06 -10.39 -12.52
C MET A 113 -1.15 -9.79 -13.42
N ASN A 114 -1.54 -10.48 -14.49
CA ASN A 114 -2.63 -10.04 -15.36
C ASN A 114 -4.04 -10.36 -14.81
N LYS A 115 -4.14 -10.92 -13.59
CA LYS A 115 -5.41 -11.32 -12.96
C LYS A 115 -5.89 -10.34 -11.89
N PHE A 116 -5.27 -9.17 -11.76
CA PHE A 116 -5.61 -8.23 -10.70
C PHE A 116 -7.07 -7.77 -10.81
N ASP A 117 -7.53 -7.40 -12.00
CA ASP A 117 -8.93 -7.07 -12.27
C ASP A 117 -9.87 -8.20 -11.77
N SER A 118 -9.58 -9.44 -12.17
CA SER A 118 -10.39 -10.62 -11.76
C SER A 118 -10.39 -10.83 -10.24
N MET A 119 -9.24 -10.64 -9.59
CA MET A 119 -9.08 -10.75 -8.14
C MET A 119 -9.88 -9.67 -7.41
N MET A 120 -9.83 -8.42 -7.90
CA MET A 120 -10.57 -7.29 -7.33
C MET A 120 -12.07 -7.51 -7.40
N HIS A 121 -12.58 -7.90 -8.57
CA HIS A 121 -14.00 -8.24 -8.77
C HIS A 121 -14.44 -9.36 -7.85
N TRP A 122 -13.66 -10.44 -7.78
CA TRP A 122 -14.01 -11.59 -6.98
C TRP A 122 -14.04 -11.26 -5.48
N LEU A 123 -13.03 -10.57 -4.95
CA LEU A 123 -12.98 -10.19 -3.54
C LEU A 123 -14.11 -9.23 -3.18
N ALA A 124 -14.32 -8.17 -3.95
CA ALA A 124 -15.39 -7.20 -3.73
C ALA A 124 -16.80 -7.83 -3.82
N ALA A 125 -16.99 -8.79 -4.71
CA ALA A 125 -18.25 -9.53 -4.81
C ALA A 125 -18.48 -10.48 -3.62
N THR A 126 -17.41 -10.97 -2.98
CA THR A 126 -17.51 -11.89 -1.84
C THR A 126 -17.59 -11.20 -0.48
N ASP A 127 -17.14 -9.95 -0.39
CA ASP A 127 -17.16 -9.15 0.83
C ASP A 127 -17.47 -7.69 0.46
N SER A 128 -18.68 -7.23 0.79
CA SER A 128 -19.11 -5.86 0.55
C SER A 128 -18.36 -4.81 1.36
N SER A 129 -17.59 -5.23 2.37
CA SER A 129 -16.71 -4.36 3.15
C SER A 129 -15.28 -4.31 2.61
N PHE A 130 -14.96 -5.11 1.57
CA PHE A 130 -13.66 -5.10 0.93
C PHE A 130 -13.38 -3.74 0.29
N TYR A 131 -12.19 -3.20 0.53
CA TYR A 131 -11.80 -1.88 0.05
C TYR A 131 -10.33 -1.81 -0.39
N GLN A 132 -9.98 -0.74 -1.10
CA GLN A 132 -8.63 -0.47 -1.57
C GLN A 132 -7.94 0.55 -0.66
N VAL A 133 -6.73 0.24 -0.23
CA VAL A 133 -5.79 1.16 0.40
C VAL A 133 -4.82 1.65 -0.68
N VAL A 134 -4.74 2.95 -0.86
CA VAL A 134 -3.84 3.60 -1.82
C VAL A 134 -2.64 4.14 -1.06
N ALA A 135 -1.55 3.36 -1.05
CA ALA A 135 -0.32 3.69 -0.33
C ALA A 135 0.59 4.55 -1.21
N VAL A 136 0.39 5.87 -1.15
CA VAL A 136 1.10 6.85 -1.99
C VAL A 136 2.54 7.00 -1.53
N ASP A 137 3.51 6.81 -2.42
CA ASP A 137 4.92 7.05 -2.11
C ASP A 137 5.24 8.55 -1.95
N VAL A 138 6.37 8.85 -1.31
CA VAL A 138 6.81 10.23 -1.01
C VAL A 138 6.88 11.11 -2.27
N GLY A 139 7.24 10.52 -3.42
CA GLY A 139 7.38 11.22 -4.68
C GLY A 139 6.08 11.41 -5.45
N PHE A 140 4.97 10.81 -4.97
CA PHE A 140 3.69 10.67 -5.67
C PHE A 140 3.82 9.94 -7.01
N GLU A 141 4.85 9.09 -7.15
CA GLU A 141 5.12 8.34 -8.37
C GLU A 141 4.07 7.27 -8.68
N LEU A 142 3.35 6.78 -7.67
CA LEU A 142 2.22 5.86 -7.78
C LEU A 142 1.26 6.28 -8.88
N PHE A 143 0.91 7.56 -8.95
CA PHE A 143 -0.04 8.07 -9.95
C PHE A 143 0.54 8.14 -11.37
N GLY A 144 1.86 8.02 -11.51
CA GLY A 144 2.53 7.86 -12.80
C GLY A 144 2.73 6.41 -13.22
N ARG A 145 2.29 5.42 -12.42
CA ARG A 145 2.43 3.99 -12.73
C ARG A 145 1.16 3.46 -13.37
N ALA A 146 1.27 2.93 -14.59
CA ALA A 146 0.12 2.47 -15.37
C ALA A 146 -0.72 1.44 -14.61
N TRP A 147 -0.07 0.42 -14.03
CA TRP A 147 -0.74 -0.61 -13.21
C TRP A 147 -1.46 -0.03 -11.99
N CYS A 148 -0.82 0.88 -11.24
CA CYS A 148 -1.45 1.48 -10.06
C CYS A 148 -2.71 2.28 -10.45
N VAL A 149 -2.66 3.03 -11.56
CA VAL A 149 -3.82 3.79 -12.02
C VAL A 149 -4.91 2.90 -12.59
N ALA A 150 -4.56 1.81 -13.27
CA ALA A 150 -5.54 0.80 -13.68
C ALA A 150 -6.26 0.23 -12.44
N GLU A 151 -5.54 -0.12 -11.38
CA GLU A 151 -6.14 -0.57 -10.11
C GLU A 151 -7.04 0.50 -9.45
N LEU A 152 -6.67 1.78 -9.50
CA LEU A 152 -7.51 2.87 -8.97
C LEU A 152 -8.82 3.00 -9.75
N ALA A 153 -8.74 2.98 -11.08
CA ALA A 153 -9.89 3.11 -11.96
C ALA A 153 -10.81 1.88 -11.86
N GLU A 154 -10.23 0.68 -11.78
CA GLU A 154 -10.96 -0.57 -11.65
C GLU A 154 -11.75 -0.60 -10.33
N ALA A 155 -11.10 -0.28 -9.21
CA ALA A 155 -11.75 -0.20 -7.89
C ALA A 155 -12.93 0.78 -7.90
N HIS A 156 -12.73 1.97 -8.47
CA HIS A 156 -13.79 2.97 -8.61
C HIS A 156 -14.95 2.46 -9.48
N SER A 157 -14.65 1.80 -10.61
CA SER A 157 -15.65 1.31 -11.56
C SER A 157 -16.59 0.26 -10.96
N ILE A 158 -16.10 -0.56 -10.02
CA ILE A 158 -16.89 -1.57 -9.32
C ILE A 158 -17.48 -1.06 -7.99
N GLY A 159 -17.33 0.23 -7.69
CA GLY A 159 -17.85 0.85 -6.47
C GLY A 159 -17.11 0.44 -5.19
N MET A 160 -15.87 -0.05 -5.30
CA MET A 160 -15.04 -0.37 -4.15
C MET A 160 -14.64 0.92 -3.42
N CYS A 161 -14.76 0.94 -2.09
CA CYS A 161 -14.26 2.07 -1.30
C CYS A 161 -12.74 2.19 -1.45
N GLN A 162 -12.22 3.42 -1.50
CA GLN A 162 -10.79 3.69 -1.66
C GLN A 162 -10.32 4.63 -0.55
N GLN A 163 -9.24 4.28 0.14
CA GLN A 163 -8.65 5.08 1.21
C GLN A 163 -7.22 5.50 0.87
N LEU A 164 -6.99 6.80 0.83
CA LEU A 164 -5.68 7.37 0.54
C LEU A 164 -4.81 7.44 1.80
N LYS A 165 -3.60 6.88 1.73
CA LYS A 165 -2.56 7.00 2.76
C LYS A 165 -1.36 7.73 2.16
N VAL A 166 -1.10 8.96 2.61
CA VAL A 166 0.06 9.76 2.18
C VAL A 166 1.03 9.99 3.33
N VAL A 167 2.23 10.46 3.02
CA VAL A 167 3.25 10.80 4.02
C VAL A 167 2.69 11.82 5.03
N SER A 168 2.24 12.97 4.52
CA SER A 168 1.73 14.09 5.33
C SER A 168 0.95 15.07 4.44
N ALA A 169 0.20 16.00 5.04
CA ALA A 169 -0.46 17.10 4.30
C ALA A 169 0.54 17.99 3.57
N ALA A 170 1.69 18.27 4.19
CA ALA A 170 2.75 19.04 3.55
C ALA A 170 3.20 18.36 2.25
N ALA A 171 3.48 17.05 2.29
CA ALA A 171 3.87 16.30 1.10
C ALA A 171 2.77 16.30 0.02
N LEU A 172 1.50 16.19 0.42
CA LEU A 172 0.37 16.29 -0.52
C LEU A 172 0.28 17.67 -1.17
N ALA A 173 0.37 18.75 -0.39
CA ALA A 173 0.31 20.12 -0.89
C ALA A 173 1.48 20.41 -1.85
N GLU A 174 2.69 19.98 -1.49
CA GLU A 174 3.90 20.13 -2.33
C GLU A 174 3.77 19.39 -3.66
N ASN A 175 3.16 18.21 -3.67
CA ASN A 175 3.05 17.36 -4.86
C ASN A 175 1.73 17.51 -5.63
N ALA A 176 0.76 18.29 -5.13
CA ALA A 176 -0.57 18.45 -5.74
C ALA A 176 -0.50 18.90 -7.21
N HIS A 177 0.50 19.70 -7.58
CA HIS A 177 0.72 20.13 -8.95
C HIS A 177 1.00 18.96 -9.91
N LYS A 178 1.73 17.92 -9.47
CA LYS A 178 2.01 16.72 -10.27
C LYS A 178 0.75 15.95 -10.63
N LEU A 179 -0.29 16.07 -9.80
CA LEU A 179 -1.55 15.37 -9.97
C LEU A 179 -2.48 16.06 -10.97
N ARG A 180 -2.32 17.38 -11.18
CA ARG A 180 -3.18 18.17 -12.07
C ARG A 180 -2.98 17.88 -13.55
N ASP A 181 -1.78 17.46 -13.93
CA ASP A 181 -1.42 17.24 -15.32
C ASP A 181 -1.35 15.74 -15.68
N LEU A 182 -1.85 14.86 -14.82
CA LEU A 182 -1.80 13.42 -15.03
C LEU A 182 -2.56 13.02 -16.29
N LYS A 183 -1.90 12.22 -17.13
CA LYS A 183 -2.49 11.59 -18.31
C LYS A 183 -2.10 10.13 -18.35
N VAL A 184 -3.07 9.26 -18.58
CA VAL A 184 -2.85 7.82 -18.67
C VAL A 184 -1.85 7.45 -19.76
N GLN A 185 -1.80 8.23 -20.84
CA GLN A 185 -0.87 8.05 -21.95
C GLN A 185 0.60 8.36 -21.59
N GLU A 186 0.85 9.08 -20.49
CA GLU A 186 2.19 9.45 -20.03
C GLU A 186 2.69 8.54 -18.90
N MET A 187 1.90 7.53 -18.52
CA MET A 187 2.21 6.61 -17.42
C MET A 187 3.25 5.56 -17.81
N LYS A 188 3.91 5.02 -16.79
CA LYS A 188 5.06 4.14 -16.93
C LYS A 188 4.79 2.75 -16.33
N ALA A 189 5.25 1.73 -17.04
CA ALA A 189 5.42 0.38 -16.53
C ALA A 189 6.84 -0.11 -16.84
N SER A 190 7.24 -1.23 -16.23
CA SER A 190 8.55 -1.83 -16.49
C SER A 190 8.64 -2.38 -17.92
N ARG A 191 7.51 -2.74 -18.52
CA ARG A 191 7.37 -3.23 -19.89
C ARG A 191 6.40 -2.33 -20.64
N GLN A 192 6.74 -1.94 -21.87
CA GLN A 192 5.86 -1.13 -22.71
C GLN A 192 4.56 -1.87 -23.07
N GLU A 193 4.64 -3.20 -23.25
CA GLU A 193 3.48 -4.06 -23.51
C GLU A 193 2.38 -3.90 -22.45
N ASP A 194 2.76 -3.73 -21.18
CA ASP A 194 1.80 -3.52 -20.09
C ASP A 194 1.08 -2.17 -20.24
N VAL A 195 1.80 -1.11 -20.66
CA VAL A 195 1.21 0.21 -20.94
C VAL A 195 0.24 0.10 -22.11
N ASP A 196 0.66 -0.57 -23.18
CA ASP A 196 -0.14 -0.74 -24.38
C ASP A 196 -1.42 -1.55 -24.10
N GLU A 197 -1.33 -2.59 -23.27
CA GLU A 197 -2.48 -3.38 -22.82
C GLU A 197 -3.47 -2.53 -22.02
N ILE A 198 -2.99 -1.74 -21.06
CA ILE A 198 -3.83 -0.86 -20.24
C ILE A 198 -4.49 0.21 -21.11
N LEU A 199 -3.73 0.85 -22.02
CA LEU A 199 -4.28 1.86 -22.93
C LEU A 199 -5.30 1.29 -23.90
N ALA A 200 -5.14 0.02 -24.33
CA ALA A 200 -6.08 -0.66 -25.20
C ALA A 200 -7.42 -0.97 -24.50
N LYS A 201 -7.43 -1.13 -23.17
CA LYS A 201 -8.66 -1.29 -22.38
C LYS A 201 -9.46 0.02 -22.23
N ILE A 202 -8.86 1.17 -22.54
CA ILE A 202 -9.46 2.49 -22.36
C ILE A 202 -9.91 3.04 -23.72
N PRO A 203 -11.22 3.02 -24.05
CA PRO A 203 -11.70 3.43 -25.37
C PRO A 203 -11.60 4.96 -25.59
N ASP A 204 -11.75 5.75 -24.52
CA ASP A 204 -11.65 7.20 -24.55
C ASP A 204 -10.70 7.68 -23.46
N HIS A 205 -9.47 8.02 -23.86
CA HIS A 205 -8.42 8.43 -22.93
C HIS A 205 -8.69 9.82 -22.33
N GLU A 206 -9.38 10.71 -23.04
CA GLU A 206 -9.68 12.04 -22.51
C GLU A 206 -10.74 11.95 -21.41
N ALA A 207 -11.81 11.21 -21.66
CA ALA A 207 -12.83 10.93 -20.65
C ALA A 207 -12.22 10.19 -19.44
N PHE A 208 -11.34 9.22 -19.68
CA PHE A 208 -10.64 8.52 -18.60
C PHE A 208 -9.77 9.46 -17.76
N ASN A 209 -9.00 10.34 -18.39
CA ASN A 209 -8.17 11.31 -17.67
C ASN A 209 -9.02 12.27 -16.82
N GLN A 210 -10.16 12.73 -17.34
CA GLN A 210 -11.10 13.55 -16.56
C GLN A 210 -11.70 12.77 -15.37
N GLN A 211 -12.06 11.50 -15.57
CA GLN A 211 -12.55 10.64 -14.49
C GLN A 211 -11.48 10.39 -13.43
N LEU A 212 -10.25 10.11 -13.84
CA LEU A 212 -9.12 9.93 -12.94
C LEU A 212 -8.83 11.20 -12.13
N HIS A 213 -8.84 12.37 -12.76
CA HIS A 213 -8.69 13.64 -12.06
C HIS A 213 -9.81 13.84 -11.04
N ASN A 214 -11.06 13.53 -11.42
CA ASN A 214 -12.18 13.64 -10.51
C ASN A 214 -12.06 12.68 -9.32
N LEU A 215 -11.67 11.44 -9.57
CA LEU A 215 -11.39 10.45 -8.54
C LEU A 215 -10.32 10.96 -7.58
N ILE A 216 -9.19 11.43 -8.10
CA ILE A 216 -8.07 11.91 -7.29
C ILE A 216 -8.47 13.13 -6.46
N PHE A 217 -9.03 14.19 -7.07
CA PHE A 217 -9.25 15.46 -6.37
C PHE A 217 -10.57 15.54 -5.59
N TYR A 218 -11.64 14.89 -6.07
CA TYR A 218 -12.96 15.02 -5.45
C TYR A 218 -13.41 13.78 -4.66
N SER A 219 -12.68 12.67 -4.75
CA SER A 219 -12.95 11.48 -3.92
C SER A 219 -11.80 11.20 -2.96
N LEU A 220 -10.58 10.99 -3.49
CA LEU A 220 -9.43 10.58 -2.67
C LEU A 220 -8.84 11.73 -1.85
N ILE A 221 -8.64 12.91 -2.46
CA ILE A 221 -8.04 14.09 -1.81
C ILE A 221 -9.09 14.94 -1.08
N SER A 222 -10.35 15.00 -1.52
CA SER A 222 -11.38 15.77 -0.83
C SER A 222 -11.69 15.22 0.56
N GLY A 223 -11.73 13.88 0.71
CA GLY A 223 -11.75 13.21 2.02
C GLY A 223 -10.49 13.49 2.86
N TRP A 224 -9.46 14.07 2.24
CA TRP A 224 -8.25 14.59 2.85
C TRP A 224 -8.27 16.12 3.07
N GLY A 225 -9.12 16.89 2.37
CA GLY A 225 -9.16 18.35 2.43
C GLY A 225 -9.71 18.92 3.74
N ASP A 226 -10.49 18.12 4.46
CA ASP A 226 -10.98 18.46 5.81
C ASP A 226 -9.89 18.32 6.90
N LEU A 227 -8.65 18.01 6.52
CA LEU A 227 -7.60 17.56 7.43
C LEU A 227 -6.64 18.63 7.96
N ASP A 228 -6.73 19.94 7.69
CA ASP A 228 -5.72 20.87 8.23
C ASP A 228 -5.94 21.15 9.74
N GLU A 229 -7.14 21.58 10.15
CA GLU A 229 -7.50 21.71 11.57
C GLU A 229 -7.65 20.33 12.24
N GLN A 230 -8.17 19.36 11.48
CA GLN A 230 -8.40 18.00 11.95
C GLN A 230 -7.11 17.20 12.08
N GLN A 231 -6.02 17.46 11.34
CA GLN A 231 -4.69 16.86 11.59
C GLN A 231 -3.98 17.48 12.78
N GLN A 232 -4.15 18.76 13.06
CA GLN A 232 -3.60 19.33 14.29
C GLN A 232 -4.31 18.74 15.51
N LEU A 233 -5.64 18.60 15.42
CA LEU A 233 -6.45 17.90 16.40
C LEU A 233 -6.16 16.40 16.43
N ASP A 234 -5.92 15.73 15.31
CA ASP A 234 -5.61 14.30 15.25
C ASP A 234 -4.21 14.05 15.74
N LYS A 235 -3.21 14.87 15.43
CA LYS A 235 -1.87 14.81 16.04
C LYS A 235 -1.94 15.06 17.54
N ALA A 236 -2.67 16.07 17.99
CA ALA A 236 -2.86 16.36 19.41
C ALA A 236 -3.66 15.25 20.11
N ALA A 237 -4.69 14.71 19.46
CA ALA A 237 -5.51 13.61 19.93
C ALA A 237 -4.80 12.27 19.76
N GLN A 238 -3.80 12.12 18.91
CA GLN A 238 -2.95 10.94 18.76
C GLN A 238 -1.93 10.96 19.90
N ILE A 239 -1.26 12.10 20.10
CA ILE A 239 -0.44 12.33 21.30
C ILE A 239 -1.27 12.10 22.57
N ALA A 240 -2.50 12.61 22.67
CA ALA A 240 -3.34 12.47 23.86
C ALA A 240 -4.00 11.08 24.00
N ARG A 241 -4.56 10.48 22.93
CA ARG A 241 -5.15 9.11 22.94
C ARG A 241 -4.12 8.08 23.37
N TRP A 242 -2.86 8.30 23.00
CA TRP A 242 -1.82 7.28 23.16
C TRP A 242 -0.82 7.60 24.29
N GLN A 243 -0.85 8.80 24.89
CA GLN A 243 -0.22 9.13 26.19
C GLN A 243 -1.00 8.58 27.40
N VAL A 244 -2.27 8.18 27.22
CA VAL A 244 -3.03 7.47 28.28
C VAL A 244 -2.65 6.00 28.26
N VAL A 245 -1.45 5.69 28.76
CA VAL A 245 -1.09 4.34 29.23
C VAL A 245 -0.68 4.47 30.69
N PRO A 246 -1.34 3.77 31.62
CA PRO A 246 -0.88 3.70 32.99
C PRO A 246 0.52 3.09 33.01
N THR A 247 1.42 3.73 33.74
CA THR A 247 2.71 3.18 34.15
C THR A 247 2.49 1.97 35.06
N HIS A 248 2.06 0.83 34.52
CA HIS A 248 2.07 -0.44 35.23
C HIS A 248 2.55 -1.55 34.30
N SER A 249 3.86 -1.75 34.36
CA SER A 249 4.53 -2.97 33.96
C SER A 249 3.93 -4.15 34.74
N PRO A 250 3.49 -5.25 34.12
CA PRO A 250 3.28 -6.49 34.85
C PRO A 250 4.67 -6.99 35.25
N LEU A 251 4.93 -6.96 36.56
CA LEU A 251 6.07 -7.63 37.17
C LEU A 251 6.16 -9.06 36.59
N LYS A 252 7.23 -9.33 35.84
CA LYS A 252 7.63 -10.71 35.53
C LYS A 252 7.80 -11.42 36.89
N PRO A 253 7.14 -12.57 37.13
CA PRO A 253 7.47 -13.36 38.31
C PRO A 253 8.92 -13.82 38.17
N ALA A 254 9.69 -13.59 39.23
CA ALA A 254 11.06 -14.03 39.34
C ALA A 254 11.13 -15.54 39.07
N SER A 255 12.00 -15.93 38.14
CA SER A 255 12.42 -17.32 38.02
C SER A 255 13.11 -17.71 39.32
N GLU A 256 12.43 -18.49 40.15
CA GLU A 256 13.06 -19.16 41.28
C GLU A 256 14.04 -20.22 40.73
N ASN A 257 15.32 -19.93 40.95
CA ASN A 257 16.36 -20.95 41.01
C ASN A 257 15.92 -22.03 42.01
N ASN A 258 15.79 -23.27 41.56
CA ASN A 258 16.00 -24.42 42.43
C ASN A 258 16.98 -25.38 41.74
N VAL A 259 18.23 -25.19 42.12
CA VAL A 259 19.24 -26.23 42.23
C VAL A 259 18.75 -27.23 43.29
N ILE A 260 18.64 -28.51 42.92
CA ILE A 260 19.31 -29.68 43.54
C ILE A 260 19.34 -30.77 42.46
#